data_AF-A0A7V5ERG8-F1
#
_entry.id   AF-A0A7V5ERG8-F1
#
_cell.length_a   1.000
_cell.length_b   1.000
_cell.length_c   1.000
_cell.angle_alpha   90.00
_cell.angle_beta   90.00
_cell.angle_gamma   90.00
#
_symmetry.space_group_name_H-M   'P 1'
#
loop_
_entity.id
_entity.type
_entity.pdbx_description
1 polymer ?
#
loop_
_entity_poly.entity_id
_entity_poly.type
_entity_poly.pdbx_seq_one_letter_code
_entity_poly.pdbx_strand_id
1 'polypeptide(L)'
;MSSQTKILLPILILLTLALALSACQQPIPAVEQDTAPQQGPTSTPVAERPQPQATPDVATTSPPPEDTFHPVEETVGKVILPPEAPDSFNPAPRPDATLGGEDAALTLYEWCDYAYPNCLTFQAEILPQLQEEYVASGKLRIVHKEFPVAGGDPSVVASIAAQCAARQGKFHEMAEWLYNNAEAWSTQTDVAGMKDAVKAGGEAIGIENLDAFKACIDNDETLEDIKRDYFDGSELEFRELPGFVIDGRVINQGTSASELFTILDALLQEKETGSLPDTVVTVTPSPTPDTDFEPETVTAIGDPNAPVVIVEFSDYQCPFCLRHYQQTMPQLKKEYIDTGKVLYVFKDFPLSFHEQAMPAAMAAECAGEQGQYWEMHDKLFSERDKWNENPDVNNIMKQFAQELGLNMDAFNACFDSGKYEDEILADMHEGIAAGVQGTPAFFINGQFISGAQPFEVFKQVIDQILAEKQ
;
A
#
# COMPACT_ATOMS: atom_id res chain seq x y z
N MET A 1 4.18 -18.04 -73.93
CA MET A 1 2.88 -18.76 -73.88
C MET A 1 2.60 -19.03 -72.41
N SER A 2 1.94 -18.10 -71.74
CA SER A 2 0.48 -18.08 -71.43
C SER A 2 0.30 -18.56 -69.97
N SER A 3 0.20 -17.65 -68.99
CA SER A 3 -1.05 -16.95 -68.61
C SER A 3 -2.20 -17.93 -68.46
N GLN A 4 -2.47 -18.36 -67.21
CA GLN A 4 -3.74 -18.86 -66.65
C GLN A 4 -3.46 -19.57 -65.29
N THR A 5 -3.08 -18.84 -64.24
CA THR A 5 -3.03 -19.39 -62.86
C THR A 5 -3.25 -18.34 -61.77
N LYS A 6 -4.06 -17.33 -62.05
CA LYS A 6 -4.59 -16.42 -61.02
C LYS A 6 -6.07 -16.24 -61.33
N ILE A 7 -6.92 -16.24 -60.30
CA ILE A 7 -8.40 -16.29 -60.31
C ILE A 7 -8.94 -17.71 -60.08
N LEU A 8 -8.78 -18.23 -58.85
CA LEU A 8 -9.66 -19.23 -58.22
C LEU A 8 -9.24 -19.41 -56.75
N LEU A 9 -9.30 -18.32 -55.96
CA LEU A 9 -9.06 -18.38 -54.51
C LEU A 9 -9.80 -17.32 -53.66
N PRO A 10 -10.97 -16.77 -54.06
CA PRO A 10 -11.84 -16.13 -53.07
C PRO A 10 -13.32 -16.56 -53.16
N ILE A 11 -13.60 -17.84 -53.45
CA ILE A 11 -14.99 -18.38 -53.48
C ILE A 11 -15.24 -19.43 -52.38
N LEU A 12 -14.24 -19.77 -51.56
CA LEU A 12 -14.36 -20.79 -50.51
C LEU A 12 -14.48 -20.24 -49.07
N ILE A 13 -14.66 -18.92 -48.90
CA ILE A 13 -14.80 -18.27 -47.57
C ILE A 13 -16.19 -17.62 -47.36
N LEU A 14 -17.09 -17.74 -48.33
CA LEU A 14 -18.48 -17.23 -48.25
C LEU A 14 -19.54 -18.32 -48.05
N LEU A 15 -19.14 -19.56 -47.73
CA LEU A 15 -20.06 -20.70 -47.59
C LEU A 15 -20.03 -21.40 -46.21
N THR A 16 -19.47 -20.78 -45.19
CA THR A 16 -19.52 -21.27 -43.79
C THR A 16 -20.10 -20.27 -42.78
N LEU A 17 -20.59 -19.12 -43.24
CA LEU A 17 -21.27 -18.10 -42.42
C LEU A 17 -22.79 -18.09 -42.66
N ALA A 18 -23.40 -19.26 -42.82
CA ALA A 18 -24.85 -19.44 -43.02
C ALA A 18 -25.41 -20.64 -42.21
N LEU A 19 -24.80 -20.94 -41.07
CA LEU A 19 -25.24 -21.96 -40.10
C LEU A 19 -25.08 -21.42 -38.67
N ALA A 20 -25.71 -20.28 -38.37
CA ALA A 20 -25.84 -19.75 -36.99
C ALA A 20 -27.05 -18.82 -36.80
N LEU A 21 -28.09 -18.95 -37.62
CA LEU A 21 -29.33 -18.17 -37.53
C LEU A 21 -30.54 -19.08 -37.83
N SER A 22 -30.84 -20.00 -36.93
CA SER A 22 -32.14 -20.69 -36.82
C SER A 22 -32.18 -21.56 -35.55
N ALA A 23 -32.24 -20.92 -34.39
CA ALA A 23 -32.62 -21.58 -33.14
C ALA A 23 -33.21 -20.56 -32.14
N CYS A 24 -34.14 -19.72 -32.60
CA CYS A 24 -34.94 -18.85 -31.75
C CYS A 24 -36.40 -18.85 -32.22
N GLN A 25 -37.11 -19.97 -32.07
CA GLN A 25 -38.58 -19.96 -32.04
C GLN A 25 -39.08 -21.28 -31.44
N GLN A 26 -39.47 -21.25 -30.17
CA GLN A 26 -40.47 -22.17 -29.61
C GLN A 26 -41.50 -21.32 -28.84
N PRO A 27 -42.80 -21.57 -29.02
CA PRO A 27 -43.86 -20.78 -28.42
C PRO A 27 -44.05 -21.12 -26.93
N ILE A 28 -44.14 -20.08 -26.10
CA ILE A 28 -44.46 -20.18 -24.67
C ILE A 28 -45.95 -20.55 -24.52
N PRO A 29 -46.32 -21.58 -23.72
CA PRO A 29 -47.72 -21.86 -23.43
C PRO A 29 -48.27 -20.83 -22.43
N ALA A 30 -49.47 -20.32 -22.75
CA ALA A 30 -50.22 -19.38 -21.91
C ALA A 30 -50.64 -20.04 -20.58
N VAL A 31 -50.38 -19.38 -19.46
CA VAL A 31 -50.93 -19.74 -18.16
C VAL A 31 -52.25 -18.99 -17.97
N GLU A 32 -53.35 -19.74 -17.89
CA GLU A 32 -54.67 -19.28 -17.49
C GLU A 32 -54.63 -18.73 -16.06
N GLN A 33 -55.07 -17.48 -15.89
CA GLN A 33 -55.36 -16.91 -14.58
C GLN A 33 -56.78 -17.32 -14.19
N ASP A 34 -56.87 -18.22 -13.22
CA ASP A 34 -58.13 -18.60 -12.59
C ASP A 34 -58.61 -17.48 -11.66
N THR A 35 -59.79 -16.95 -11.96
CA THR A 35 -60.50 -15.94 -11.17
C THR A 35 -61.41 -16.57 -10.11
N ALA A 36 -61.39 -16.00 -8.90
CA ALA A 36 -62.53 -15.70 -7.98
C ALA A 36 -62.19 -15.96 -6.48
N PRO A 37 -63.02 -15.51 -5.53
CA PRO A 37 -62.95 -14.17 -4.94
C PRO A 37 -62.70 -14.24 -3.42
N GLN A 38 -61.90 -13.33 -2.84
CA GLN A 38 -61.91 -13.16 -1.37
C GLN A 38 -62.13 -11.71 -0.96
N GLN A 39 -63.09 -11.58 -0.05
CA GLN A 39 -63.68 -10.38 0.49
C GLN A 39 -62.73 -9.71 1.48
N GLY A 40 -62.67 -8.37 1.43
CA GLY A 40 -62.00 -7.58 2.47
C GLY A 40 -62.68 -7.70 3.83
N PRO A 41 -62.01 -7.19 4.88
CA PRO A 41 -62.55 -5.95 5.45
C PRO A 41 -61.49 -4.92 5.88
N THR A 42 -61.95 -3.67 5.80
CA THR A 42 -61.64 -2.51 6.65
C THR A 42 -60.23 -1.89 6.58
N SER A 43 -60.16 -0.84 5.79
CA SER A 43 -59.16 0.23 5.81
C SER A 43 -59.21 1.04 7.12
N THR A 44 -58.09 1.08 7.84
CA THR A 44 -57.77 2.11 8.84
C THR A 44 -57.25 3.35 8.11
N PRO A 45 -57.63 4.59 8.47
CA PRO A 45 -57.23 5.77 7.72
C PRO A 45 -55.76 6.13 8.00
N VAL A 46 -55.00 6.32 6.92
CA VAL A 46 -53.65 6.90 6.92
C VAL A 46 -53.76 8.37 7.35
N ALA A 47 -53.01 8.74 8.40
CA ALA A 47 -52.90 10.13 8.82
C ALA A 47 -52.15 10.94 7.75
N GLU A 48 -52.80 12.01 7.30
CA GLU A 48 -52.32 12.97 6.31
C GLU A 48 -51.13 13.77 6.86
N ARG A 49 -50.05 13.85 6.09
CA ARG A 49 -48.84 14.62 6.42
C ARG A 49 -49.18 16.12 6.34
N PRO A 50 -48.96 16.95 7.39
CA PRO A 50 -49.23 18.38 7.27
C PRO A 50 -48.18 19.06 6.39
N GLN A 51 -48.64 19.89 5.45
CA GLN A 51 -47.78 20.84 4.74
C GLN A 51 -47.23 21.90 5.70
N PRO A 52 -45.97 22.35 5.53
CA PRO A 52 -45.36 23.34 6.41
C PRO A 52 -46.01 24.71 6.20
N GLN A 53 -46.58 25.25 7.28
CA GLN A 53 -47.01 26.64 7.39
C GLN A 53 -45.79 27.54 7.61
N ALA A 54 -45.78 28.67 6.91
CA ALA A 54 -44.82 29.74 7.08
C ALA A 54 -44.85 30.31 8.51
N THR A 55 -43.67 30.52 9.11
CA THR A 55 -43.48 31.27 10.36
C THR A 55 -42.63 32.52 10.14
N PRO A 56 -42.78 33.54 11.00
CA PRO A 56 -42.50 34.94 10.68
C PRO A 56 -41.14 35.46 11.21
N ASP A 57 -40.70 36.56 10.58
CA ASP A 57 -39.72 37.59 10.98
C ASP A 57 -38.67 37.25 12.06
N VAL A 58 -37.43 37.15 11.58
CA VAL A 58 -36.19 37.14 12.37
C VAL A 58 -35.94 38.53 12.95
N ALA A 59 -36.07 38.65 14.27
CA ALA A 59 -35.52 39.76 15.04
C ALA A 59 -34.00 39.60 15.17
N THR A 60 -33.29 40.68 14.86
CA THR A 60 -31.84 40.86 14.94
C THR A 60 -31.31 40.62 16.36
N THR A 61 -30.43 39.63 16.52
CA THR A 61 -29.52 39.50 17.67
C THR A 61 -28.07 39.55 17.19
N SER A 62 -27.26 40.31 17.92
CA SER A 62 -25.89 40.73 17.65
C SER A 62 -24.92 39.61 17.23
N PRO A 63 -23.84 39.94 16.48
CA PRO A 63 -22.79 38.98 16.14
C PRO A 63 -22.05 38.48 17.41
N PRO A 64 -21.52 37.24 17.39
CA PRO A 64 -20.66 36.75 18.46
C PRO A 64 -19.37 37.60 18.53
N PRO A 65 -18.71 37.68 19.70
CA PRO A 65 -17.47 38.43 19.82
C PRO A 65 -16.42 37.83 18.86
N GLU A 66 -15.66 38.70 18.19
CA GLU A 66 -14.46 38.30 17.46
C GLU A 66 -13.55 37.56 18.44
N ASP A 67 -13.37 36.26 18.20
CA ASP A 67 -12.26 35.52 18.80
C ASP A 67 -10.98 36.20 18.30
N THR A 68 -10.38 36.96 19.21
CA THR A 68 -9.00 37.38 19.06
C THR A 68 -8.18 36.10 18.96
N PHE A 69 -7.77 35.77 17.74
CA PHE A 69 -6.67 34.85 17.48
C PHE A 69 -5.51 35.32 18.35
N HIS A 70 -5.31 34.64 19.48
CA HIS A 70 -4.04 34.67 20.16
C HIS A 70 -3.05 34.07 19.16
N PRO A 71 -1.96 34.76 18.80
CA PRO A 71 -0.92 34.10 18.03
C PRO A 71 -0.50 32.89 18.85
N VAL A 72 -0.66 31.70 18.26
CA VAL A 72 0.02 30.50 18.73
C VAL A 72 1.49 30.92 18.81
N GLU A 73 2.07 30.92 20.01
CA GLU A 73 3.51 31.08 20.13
C GLU A 73 4.13 30.04 19.19
N GLU A 74 4.86 30.51 18.17
CA GLU A 74 5.67 29.67 17.31
C GLU A 74 6.55 28.83 18.23
N THR A 75 6.18 27.57 18.40
CA THR A 75 7.07 26.57 18.96
C THR A 75 8.20 26.46 17.96
N VAL A 76 9.34 27.05 18.32
CA VAL A 76 10.59 26.92 17.57
C VAL A 76 10.87 25.43 17.41
N GLY A 77 10.61 24.91 16.21
CA GLY A 77 10.60 23.48 15.91
C GLY A 77 11.97 22.88 16.16
N LYS A 78 12.04 21.84 17.01
CA LYS A 78 13.24 21.02 17.13
C LYS A 78 13.30 20.05 15.95
N VAL A 79 14.48 19.93 15.35
CA VAL A 79 14.77 18.94 14.31
C VAL A 79 14.54 17.53 14.85
N ILE A 80 13.71 16.75 14.17
CA ILE A 80 13.64 15.29 14.36
C ILE A 80 14.24 14.67 13.10
N LEU A 81 15.48 14.21 13.21
CA LEU A 81 16.11 13.47 12.12
C LEU A 81 15.48 12.08 12.00
N PRO A 82 15.51 11.46 10.80
CA PRO A 82 15.13 10.08 10.63
C PRO A 82 15.94 9.16 11.57
N PRO A 83 15.35 8.01 11.97
CA PRO A 83 15.98 7.10 12.91
C PRO A 83 17.35 6.64 12.40
N GLU A 84 18.28 6.42 13.33
CA GLU A 84 19.56 5.81 13.01
C GLU A 84 19.35 4.37 12.55
N ALA A 85 20.14 3.95 11.57
CA ALA A 85 20.22 2.56 11.16
C ALA A 85 20.74 1.72 12.34
N PRO A 86 20.39 0.42 12.40
CA PRO A 86 20.89 -0.47 13.45
C PRO A 86 22.43 -0.42 13.54
N ASP A 87 23.00 -0.60 14.74
CA ASP A 87 24.47 -0.66 14.93
C ASP A 87 25.16 -1.73 14.07
N SER A 88 24.41 -2.75 13.62
CA SER A 88 24.88 -3.79 12.70
C SER A 88 24.98 -3.34 11.24
N PHE A 89 24.43 -2.18 10.90
CA PHE A 89 24.40 -1.66 9.53
C PHE A 89 25.81 -1.37 9.03
N ASN A 90 26.28 -2.25 8.15
CA ASN A 90 27.60 -2.16 7.52
C ASN A 90 27.49 -2.67 6.08
N PRO A 91 26.87 -1.89 5.19
CA PRO A 91 26.54 -2.34 3.85
C PRO A 91 27.80 -2.61 3.04
N ALA A 92 27.75 -3.64 2.20
CA ALA A 92 28.91 -4.01 1.40
C ALA A 92 29.33 -2.89 0.41
N PRO A 93 30.64 -2.67 0.16
CA PRO A 93 31.07 -1.69 -0.83
C PRO A 93 30.55 -2.00 -2.23
N ARG A 94 30.18 -0.96 -3.00
CA ARG A 94 29.74 -1.07 -4.39
C ARG A 94 30.38 -0.01 -5.30
N PRO A 95 31.71 -0.03 -5.48
CA PRO A 95 32.41 1.01 -6.25
C PRO A 95 31.90 1.12 -7.69
N ASP A 96 31.52 0.01 -8.32
CA ASP A 96 31.05 -0.01 -9.70
C ASP A 96 29.61 0.52 -9.87
N ALA A 97 28.87 0.66 -8.77
CA ALA A 97 27.51 1.22 -8.72
C ALA A 97 27.45 2.50 -7.86
N THR A 98 28.57 3.23 -7.79
CA THR A 98 28.72 4.45 -7.01
C THR A 98 28.88 5.66 -7.92
N LEU A 99 28.15 6.74 -7.59
CA LEU A 99 28.36 8.08 -8.11
C LEU A 99 29.01 8.97 -7.04
N GLY A 100 29.94 9.83 -7.46
CA GLY A 100 30.66 10.74 -6.56
C GLY A 100 31.95 10.16 -5.97
N GLY A 101 32.75 11.03 -5.36
CA GLY A 101 34.04 10.68 -4.75
C GLY A 101 33.91 10.02 -3.39
N GLU A 102 34.91 9.22 -3.00
CA GLU A 102 35.00 8.63 -1.65
C GLU A 102 35.18 9.68 -0.54
N ASP A 103 35.60 10.90 -0.90
CA ASP A 103 35.82 12.04 -0.03
C ASP A 103 34.60 12.95 0.11
N ALA A 104 33.45 12.58 -0.47
CA ALA A 104 32.22 13.35 -0.33
C ALA A 104 31.78 13.49 1.13
N ALA A 105 31.18 14.64 1.46
CA ALA A 105 30.78 14.96 2.82
C ALA A 105 29.70 14.02 3.38
N LEU A 106 28.77 13.56 2.53
CA LEU A 106 27.72 12.60 2.87
C LEU A 106 27.77 11.38 1.94
N THR A 107 27.35 10.23 2.48
CA THR A 107 27.03 9.04 1.69
C THR A 107 25.54 8.73 1.79
N LEU A 108 24.89 8.60 0.64
CA LEU A 108 23.52 8.11 0.48
C LEU A 108 23.59 6.73 -0.16
N TYR A 109 23.03 5.73 0.52
CA TYR A 109 22.76 4.42 -0.05
C TYR A 109 21.32 4.39 -0.53
N GLU A 110 21.10 3.93 -1.77
CA GLU A 110 19.78 3.79 -2.38
C GLU A 110 19.53 2.33 -2.73
N TRP A 111 18.53 1.71 -2.11
CA TRP A 111 18.04 0.38 -2.48
C TRP A 111 16.87 0.50 -3.43
N CYS A 112 16.98 -0.14 -4.59
CA CYS A 112 15.90 -0.14 -5.58
C CYS A 112 15.67 -1.48 -6.27
N ASP A 113 14.46 -1.60 -6.81
CA ASP A 113 14.01 -2.67 -7.68
C ASP A 113 13.70 -2.08 -9.06
N TYR A 114 14.32 -2.61 -10.12
CA TYR A 114 14.12 -2.14 -11.50
C TYR A 114 12.67 -2.25 -12.00
N ALA A 115 11.85 -3.12 -11.41
CA ALA A 115 10.45 -3.28 -11.77
C ALA A 115 9.51 -2.39 -10.93
N TYR A 116 10.03 -1.66 -9.94
CA TYR A 116 9.20 -0.86 -9.04
C TYR A 116 8.99 0.56 -9.58
N PRO A 117 7.74 1.03 -9.76
CA PRO A 117 7.47 2.32 -10.41
C PRO A 117 8.12 3.53 -9.71
N ASN A 118 8.18 3.55 -8.39
CA ASN A 118 8.77 4.67 -7.64
C ASN A 118 10.29 4.73 -7.83
N CYS A 119 10.96 3.59 -8.05
CA CYS A 119 12.37 3.54 -8.44
C CYS A 119 12.60 4.19 -9.80
N LEU A 120 11.73 3.91 -10.77
CA LEU A 120 11.78 4.56 -12.08
C LEU A 120 11.62 6.08 -11.95
N THR A 121 10.63 6.55 -11.19
CA THR A 121 10.40 7.99 -10.96
C THR A 121 11.62 8.65 -10.32
N PHE A 122 12.20 8.04 -9.28
CA PHE A 122 13.41 8.55 -8.64
C PHE A 122 14.56 8.68 -9.64
N GLN A 123 14.79 7.65 -10.45
CA GLN A 123 15.90 7.60 -11.40
C GLN A 123 15.72 8.59 -12.55
N ALA A 124 14.49 8.81 -13.00
CA ALA A 124 14.18 9.74 -14.08
C ALA A 124 14.18 11.21 -13.64
N GLU A 125 13.67 11.49 -12.43
CA GLU A 125 13.38 12.86 -12.01
C GLU A 125 14.34 13.39 -10.95
N ILE A 126 14.76 12.55 -10.00
CA ILE A 126 15.44 12.99 -8.77
C ILE A 126 16.94 12.77 -8.85
N LEU A 127 17.37 11.60 -9.33
CA LEU A 127 18.80 11.28 -9.44
C LEU A 127 19.59 12.31 -10.28
N PRO A 128 19.09 12.80 -11.44
CA PRO A 128 19.83 13.81 -12.22
C PRO A 128 20.06 15.12 -11.45
N GLN A 129 19.07 15.54 -10.65
CA GLN A 129 19.18 16.74 -9.80
C GLN A 129 20.21 16.53 -8.69
N LEU A 130 20.19 15.38 -8.01
CA LEU A 130 21.21 15.02 -7.02
C LEU A 130 22.62 15.00 -7.64
N GLN A 131 22.74 14.49 -8.86
CA GLN A 131 24.01 14.43 -9.58
C GLN A 131 24.55 15.84 -9.89
N GLU A 132 23.70 16.73 -10.38
CA GLU A 132 24.08 18.10 -10.76
C GLU A 132 24.43 18.95 -9.53
N GLU A 133 23.62 18.91 -8.47
CA GLU A 133 23.76 19.82 -7.35
C GLU A 133 24.73 19.32 -6.27
N TYR A 134 24.71 18.02 -5.96
CA TYR A 134 25.41 17.46 -4.81
C TYR A 134 26.60 16.57 -5.19
N VAL A 135 26.45 15.72 -6.21
CA VAL A 135 27.55 14.83 -6.62
C VAL A 135 28.64 15.61 -7.34
N ALA A 136 28.27 16.45 -8.31
CA ALA A 136 29.23 17.26 -9.08
C ALA A 136 30.01 18.25 -8.21
N SER A 137 29.42 18.70 -7.08
CA SER A 137 30.06 19.59 -6.12
C SER A 137 30.90 18.87 -5.07
N GLY A 138 30.94 17.54 -5.09
CA GLY A 138 31.67 16.71 -4.12
C GLY A 138 30.99 16.64 -2.74
N LYS A 139 29.73 17.07 -2.62
CA LYS A 139 28.99 17.03 -1.35
C LYS A 139 28.40 15.66 -1.07
N LEU A 140 28.00 14.92 -2.10
CA LEU A 140 27.29 13.66 -1.97
C LEU A 140 27.93 12.55 -2.77
N ARG A 141 28.04 11.39 -2.13
CA ARG A 141 28.31 10.10 -2.75
C ARG A 141 27.05 9.26 -2.72
N ILE A 142 26.62 8.75 -3.87
CA ILE A 142 25.43 7.90 -3.99
C ILE A 142 25.90 6.47 -4.30
N VAL A 143 25.44 5.51 -3.50
CA VAL A 143 25.75 4.09 -3.66
C VAL A 143 24.47 3.34 -3.96
N HIS A 144 24.31 2.86 -5.19
CA HIS A 144 23.16 2.06 -5.57
C HIS A 144 23.28 0.63 -5.03
N LYS A 145 22.16 0.08 -4.59
CA LYS A 145 22.00 -1.23 -3.99
C LYS A 145 20.82 -1.96 -4.61
N GLU A 146 21.04 -3.22 -4.92
CA GLU A 146 20.02 -4.08 -5.53
C GLU A 146 19.02 -4.55 -4.47
N PHE A 147 17.72 -4.37 -4.73
CA PHE A 147 16.66 -4.82 -3.84
C PHE A 147 15.47 -5.43 -4.61
N PRO A 148 15.67 -6.52 -5.37
CA PRO A 148 14.65 -7.10 -6.24
C PRO A 148 13.55 -7.83 -5.46
N VAL A 149 12.59 -7.09 -4.90
CA VAL A 149 11.53 -7.60 -4.01
C VAL A 149 10.15 -7.62 -4.67
N ALA A 150 9.87 -6.66 -5.54
CA ALA A 150 8.54 -6.44 -6.10
C ALA A 150 8.29 -7.22 -7.39
N GLY A 151 9.29 -7.33 -8.27
CA GLY A 151 9.09 -7.91 -9.60
C GLY A 151 9.44 -9.39 -9.74
N GLY A 152 9.91 -10.06 -8.68
CA GLY A 152 10.27 -11.49 -8.71
C GLY A 152 11.42 -11.81 -9.69
N ASP A 153 11.26 -12.86 -10.49
CA ASP A 153 12.28 -13.31 -11.46
C ASP A 153 12.75 -12.18 -12.43
N PRO A 154 11.85 -11.37 -13.03
CA PRO A 154 12.25 -10.19 -13.81
C PRO A 154 13.24 -9.26 -13.12
N SER A 155 12.95 -8.87 -11.87
CA SER A 155 13.80 -7.95 -11.10
C SER A 155 15.16 -8.56 -10.82
N VAL A 156 15.20 -9.84 -10.47
CA VAL A 156 16.47 -10.55 -10.25
C VAL A 156 17.30 -10.60 -11.54
N VAL A 157 16.68 -10.89 -12.69
CA VAL A 157 17.37 -10.91 -13.99
C VAL A 157 17.88 -9.51 -14.38
N ALA A 158 17.10 -8.46 -14.14
CA ALA A 158 17.51 -7.08 -14.35
C ALA A 158 18.73 -6.71 -13.48
N SER A 159 18.69 -7.02 -12.19
CA SER A 159 19.81 -6.84 -11.25
C SER A 159 21.05 -7.60 -11.69
N ILE A 160 20.92 -8.86 -12.13
CA ILE A 160 22.06 -9.64 -12.67
C ILE A 160 22.68 -8.92 -13.85
N ALA A 161 21.86 -8.43 -14.78
CA ALA A 161 22.34 -7.73 -15.97
C ALA A 161 23.07 -6.43 -15.62
N ALA A 162 22.54 -5.62 -14.70
CA ALA A 162 23.20 -4.40 -14.23
C ALA A 162 24.58 -4.72 -13.61
N GLN A 163 24.66 -5.73 -12.74
CA GLN A 163 25.94 -6.15 -12.13
C GLN A 163 26.92 -6.76 -13.13
N CYS A 164 26.43 -7.50 -14.14
CA CYS A 164 27.28 -8.01 -15.21
C CYS A 164 27.84 -6.88 -16.09
N ALA A 165 27.08 -5.82 -16.33
CA ALA A 165 27.54 -4.61 -17.02
C ALA A 165 28.55 -3.83 -16.17
N ALA A 166 28.38 -3.83 -14.85
CA ALA A 166 29.31 -3.19 -13.90
C ALA A 166 30.75 -3.69 -14.05
N ARG A 167 30.94 -4.99 -14.31
CA ARG A 167 32.28 -5.59 -14.57
C ARG A 167 33.01 -5.01 -15.80
N GLN A 168 32.28 -4.28 -16.64
CA GLN A 168 32.82 -3.58 -17.81
C GLN A 168 32.69 -2.06 -17.68
N GLY A 169 32.45 -1.54 -16.46
CA GLY A 169 32.31 -0.11 -16.19
C GLY A 169 31.03 0.51 -16.77
N LYS A 170 29.98 -0.30 -16.98
CA LYS A 170 28.73 0.08 -17.65
C LYS A 170 27.49 -0.07 -16.77
N PHE A 171 27.66 -0.03 -15.44
CA PHE A 171 26.56 -0.20 -14.49
C PHE A 171 25.44 0.82 -14.73
N HIS A 172 25.76 2.11 -14.73
CA HIS A 172 24.77 3.18 -14.81
C HIS A 172 24.08 3.23 -16.18
N GLU A 173 24.80 3.00 -17.28
CA GLU A 173 24.17 2.92 -18.61
C GLU A 173 23.22 1.72 -18.71
N MET A 174 23.56 0.59 -18.08
CA MET A 174 22.66 -0.56 -18.03
C MET A 174 21.44 -0.31 -17.14
N ALA A 175 21.63 0.29 -15.96
CA ALA A 175 20.55 0.66 -15.06
C ALA A 175 19.56 1.62 -15.74
N GLU A 176 20.06 2.67 -16.39
CA GLU A 176 19.25 3.61 -17.18
C GLU A 176 18.48 2.88 -18.30
N TRP A 177 19.13 1.96 -19.02
CA TRP A 177 18.47 1.17 -20.05
C TRP A 177 17.35 0.30 -19.46
N LEU A 178 17.59 -0.37 -18.32
CA LEU A 178 16.61 -1.23 -17.67
C LEU A 178 15.36 -0.44 -17.26
N TYR A 179 15.51 0.71 -16.62
CA TYR A 179 14.39 1.58 -16.24
C TYR A 179 13.59 2.06 -17.47
N ASN A 180 14.29 2.53 -18.51
CA ASN A 180 13.65 3.06 -19.71
C ASN A 180 13.00 1.99 -20.61
N ASN A 181 13.33 0.71 -20.41
CA ASN A 181 12.85 -0.40 -21.23
C ASN A 181 12.17 -1.49 -20.39
N ALA A 182 11.60 -1.13 -19.23
CA ALA A 182 10.94 -2.05 -18.29
C ALA A 182 10.01 -3.04 -19.00
N GLU A 183 9.09 -2.53 -19.82
CA GLU A 183 8.12 -3.34 -20.57
C GLU A 183 8.79 -4.43 -21.43
N ALA A 184 9.97 -4.16 -22.01
CA ALA A 184 10.64 -5.08 -22.92
C ALA A 184 11.20 -6.33 -22.21
N TRP A 185 11.62 -6.21 -20.95
CA TRP A 185 12.21 -7.33 -20.20
C TRP A 185 11.29 -7.85 -19.09
N SER A 186 10.45 -7.03 -18.47
CA SER A 186 9.63 -7.42 -17.32
C SER A 186 8.35 -8.18 -17.69
N THR A 187 7.86 -8.01 -18.92
CA THR A 187 6.62 -8.66 -19.40
C THR A 187 6.85 -10.03 -20.04
N GLN A 188 8.09 -10.50 -20.07
CA GLN A 188 8.45 -11.80 -20.63
C GLN A 188 7.84 -12.93 -19.80
N THR A 189 7.37 -13.99 -20.47
CA THR A 189 6.62 -15.07 -19.82
C THR A 189 7.51 -16.13 -19.15
N ASP A 190 8.81 -16.11 -19.41
CA ASP A 190 9.79 -17.01 -18.81
C ASP A 190 11.17 -16.37 -18.63
N VAL A 191 12.01 -16.97 -17.78
CA VAL A 191 13.34 -16.48 -17.44
C VAL A 191 14.27 -16.42 -18.65
N ALA A 192 14.13 -17.31 -19.63
CA ALA A 192 14.97 -17.31 -20.81
C ALA A 192 14.69 -16.07 -21.67
N GLY A 193 13.42 -15.73 -21.88
CA GLY A 193 12.99 -14.50 -22.54
C GLY A 193 13.44 -13.25 -21.80
N MET A 194 13.37 -13.23 -20.47
CA MET A 194 13.88 -12.13 -19.64
C MET A 194 15.40 -11.95 -19.87
N LYS A 195 16.17 -13.04 -19.80
CA LYS A 195 17.63 -13.03 -20.03
C LYS A 195 17.97 -12.57 -21.45
N ASP A 196 17.24 -13.02 -22.46
CA ASP A 196 17.47 -12.60 -23.84
C ASP A 196 17.17 -11.11 -24.05
N ALA A 197 16.12 -10.58 -23.41
CA ALA A 197 15.78 -9.16 -23.45
C ALA A 197 16.87 -8.29 -22.83
N VAL A 198 17.35 -8.61 -21.62
CA VAL A 198 18.42 -7.83 -20.97
C VAL A 198 19.77 -7.97 -21.66
N LYS A 199 20.04 -9.11 -22.33
CA LYS A 199 21.23 -9.27 -23.19
C LYS A 199 21.19 -8.34 -24.39
N ALA A 200 20.02 -8.18 -25.02
CA ALA A 200 19.84 -7.21 -26.10
C ALA A 200 20.04 -5.76 -25.60
N GLY A 201 19.67 -5.47 -24.35
CA GLY A 201 20.01 -4.21 -23.70
C GLY A 201 21.50 -3.95 -23.60
N GLY A 202 22.28 -4.97 -23.19
CA GLY A 202 23.74 -4.89 -23.19
C GLY A 202 24.36 -4.57 -24.55
N GLU A 203 23.80 -5.10 -25.63
CA GLU A 203 24.18 -4.74 -27.00
C GLU A 203 23.84 -3.27 -27.32
N ALA A 204 22.65 -2.82 -26.92
CA ALA A 204 22.16 -1.47 -27.18
C ALA A 204 23.01 -0.39 -26.47
N ILE A 205 23.48 -0.65 -25.26
CA ILE A 205 24.34 0.28 -24.50
C ILE A 205 25.82 0.20 -24.89
N GLY A 206 26.18 -0.68 -25.83
CA GLY A 206 27.54 -0.79 -26.37
C GLY A 206 28.54 -1.48 -25.43
N ILE A 207 28.15 -2.56 -24.75
CA ILE A 207 29.08 -3.41 -24.01
C ILE A 207 30.16 -3.96 -24.95
N GLU A 208 31.44 -3.76 -24.61
CA GLU A 208 32.57 -4.12 -25.48
C GLU A 208 32.74 -5.64 -25.60
N ASN A 209 32.70 -6.37 -24.49
CA ASN A 209 32.82 -7.82 -24.45
C ASN A 209 31.46 -8.47 -24.21
N LEU A 210 30.65 -8.54 -25.29
CA LEU A 210 29.31 -9.12 -25.25
C LEU A 210 29.29 -10.59 -24.87
N ASP A 211 30.28 -11.38 -25.29
CA ASP A 211 30.34 -12.82 -24.97
C ASP A 211 30.51 -13.03 -23.46
N ALA A 212 31.39 -12.25 -22.82
CA ALA A 212 31.57 -12.32 -21.37
C ALA A 212 30.34 -11.81 -20.61
N PHE A 213 29.69 -10.75 -21.10
CA PHE A 213 28.46 -10.22 -20.50
C PHE A 213 27.31 -11.23 -20.56
N LYS A 214 27.08 -11.83 -21.73
CA LYS A 214 26.04 -12.85 -21.91
C LYS A 214 26.31 -14.08 -21.05
N ALA A 215 27.55 -14.55 -21.01
CA ALA A 215 27.96 -15.66 -20.14
C ALA A 215 27.72 -15.35 -18.66
N CYS A 216 28.02 -14.13 -18.22
CA CYS A 216 27.77 -13.68 -16.84
C CYS A 216 26.28 -13.77 -16.47
N ILE A 217 25.38 -13.35 -17.38
CA ILE A 217 23.92 -13.44 -17.19
C ILE A 217 23.45 -14.90 -17.23
N ASP A 218 23.97 -15.72 -18.15
CA ASP A 218 23.56 -17.12 -18.28
C ASP A 218 23.95 -17.96 -17.06
N ASN A 219 25.09 -17.65 -16.45
CA ASN A 219 25.63 -18.36 -15.30
C ASN A 219 25.25 -17.73 -13.94
N ASP A 220 24.44 -16.66 -13.93
CA ASP A 220 24.01 -15.93 -12.73
C ASP A 220 25.19 -15.51 -11.83
N GLU A 221 26.32 -15.10 -12.42
CA GLU A 221 27.60 -14.96 -11.70
C GLU A 221 27.60 -13.86 -10.62
N THR A 222 26.62 -12.96 -10.64
CA THR A 222 26.50 -11.81 -9.75
C THR A 222 25.39 -11.99 -8.70
N LEU A 223 24.73 -13.16 -8.68
CA LEU A 223 23.62 -13.42 -7.77
C LEU A 223 24.01 -13.26 -6.29
N GLU A 224 25.23 -13.63 -5.90
CA GLU A 224 25.68 -13.47 -4.52
C GLU A 224 25.88 -12.01 -4.11
N ASP A 225 26.27 -11.13 -5.04
CA ASP A 225 26.35 -9.68 -4.79
C ASP A 225 24.96 -9.07 -4.62
N ILE A 226 23.97 -9.57 -5.37
CA ILE A 226 22.56 -9.15 -5.28
C ILE A 226 21.95 -9.61 -3.96
N LYS A 227 22.16 -10.88 -3.58
CA LYS A 227 21.71 -11.39 -2.28
C LYS A 227 22.25 -10.58 -1.12
N ARG A 228 23.52 -10.18 -1.18
CA ARG A 228 24.14 -9.36 -0.14
C ARG A 228 23.46 -8.01 0.00
N ASP A 229 23.22 -7.30 -1.10
CA ASP A 229 22.50 -6.02 -1.04
C ASP A 229 21.06 -6.20 -0.56
N TYR A 230 20.38 -7.26 -1.01
CA TYR A 230 19.04 -7.62 -0.53
C TYR A 230 19.04 -7.82 0.98
N PHE A 231 19.99 -8.59 1.53
CA PHE A 231 20.05 -8.78 2.98
C PHE A 231 20.38 -7.48 3.71
N ASP A 232 21.35 -6.68 3.24
CA ASP A 232 21.70 -5.37 3.80
C ASP A 232 20.46 -4.46 3.91
N GLY A 233 19.60 -4.46 2.89
CA GLY A 233 18.37 -3.65 2.88
C GLY A 233 17.21 -4.25 3.67
N SER A 234 17.13 -5.58 3.74
CA SER A 234 16.02 -6.27 4.41
C SER A 234 16.03 -6.07 5.92
N GLU A 235 17.22 -5.83 6.51
CA GLU A 235 17.39 -5.51 7.93
C GLU A 235 16.92 -4.08 8.28
N LEU A 236 16.77 -3.21 7.28
CA LEU A 236 16.36 -1.81 7.46
C LEU A 236 14.85 -1.62 7.42
N GLU A 237 14.11 -2.70 7.14
CA GLU A 237 12.64 -2.74 7.10
C GLU A 237 12.06 -1.63 6.20
N PHE A 238 12.68 -1.41 5.03
CA PHE A 238 12.17 -0.44 4.06
C PHE A 238 10.71 -0.75 3.71
N ARG A 239 9.87 0.26 3.84
CA ARG A 239 8.42 0.12 3.63
C ARG A 239 8.01 0.38 2.17
N GLU A 240 8.85 1.06 1.39
CA GLU A 240 8.74 1.34 -0.04
C GLU A 240 10.14 1.46 -0.66
N LEU A 241 10.22 1.41 -1.99
CA LEU A 241 11.45 1.67 -2.74
C LEU A 241 11.33 2.94 -3.60
N PRO A 242 12.39 3.73 -3.82
CA PRO A 242 13.73 3.55 -3.25
C PRO A 242 13.77 3.69 -1.73
N GLY A 243 14.48 2.77 -1.08
CA GLY A 243 14.84 2.88 0.33
C GLY A 243 16.16 3.63 0.47
N PHE A 244 16.27 4.59 1.38
CA PHE A 244 17.50 5.35 1.56
C PHE A 244 18.12 5.20 2.94
N VAL A 245 19.45 5.20 2.98
CA VAL A 245 20.20 5.50 4.20
C VAL A 245 21.16 6.65 3.91
N ILE A 246 21.04 7.75 4.66
CA ILE A 246 21.91 8.93 4.52
C ILE A 246 22.71 9.09 5.80
N ASP A 247 24.03 8.94 5.70
CA ASP A 247 24.97 9.07 6.83
C ASP A 247 24.54 8.28 8.08
N GLY A 248 24.07 7.03 7.86
CA GLY A 248 23.61 6.14 8.92
C GLY A 248 22.18 6.39 9.39
N ARG A 249 21.39 7.22 8.71
CA ARG A 249 19.98 7.46 9.04
C ARG A 249 19.07 6.82 8.00
N VAL A 250 18.15 5.98 8.44
CA VAL A 250 17.18 5.31 7.56
C VAL A 250 16.08 6.30 7.21
N ILE A 251 15.97 6.63 5.93
CA ILE A 251 14.92 7.50 5.42
C ILE A 251 13.77 6.60 4.98
N ASN A 252 12.81 6.41 5.88
CA ASN A 252 11.64 5.59 5.63
C ASN A 252 10.44 6.45 5.17
N GLN A 253 9.98 6.14 3.95
CA GLN A 253 8.71 6.53 3.29
C GLN A 253 8.52 7.96 2.81
N GLY A 254 7.78 8.08 1.69
CA GLY A 254 6.99 9.25 1.27
C GLY A 254 7.75 10.56 1.11
N THR A 255 9.07 10.52 1.29
CA THR A 255 9.96 11.66 1.28
C THR A 255 9.88 12.24 -0.12
N SER A 256 9.15 13.35 -0.22
CA SER A 256 9.11 14.14 -1.43
C SER A 256 10.55 14.50 -1.82
N ALA A 257 10.77 14.73 -3.11
CA ALA A 257 12.05 15.24 -3.59
C ALA A 257 12.56 16.40 -2.71
N SER A 258 11.69 17.36 -2.40
CA SER A 258 11.99 18.50 -1.54
C SER A 258 12.44 18.11 -0.13
N GLU A 259 11.81 17.12 0.49
CA GLU A 259 12.21 16.65 1.81
C GLU A 259 13.57 15.95 1.75
N LEU A 260 13.84 15.16 0.70
CA LEU A 260 15.14 14.52 0.51
C LEU A 260 16.26 15.56 0.40
N PHE A 261 16.07 16.59 -0.42
CA PHE A 261 17.02 17.71 -0.55
C PHE A 261 17.20 18.47 0.78
N THR A 262 16.11 18.68 1.51
CA THR A 262 16.16 19.37 2.81
C THR A 262 16.94 18.56 3.85
N ILE A 263 16.77 17.23 3.88
CA ILE A 263 17.56 16.33 4.75
C ILE A 263 19.04 16.43 4.40
N LEU A 264 19.37 16.37 3.10
CA LEU A 264 20.76 16.47 2.64
C LEU A 264 21.39 17.80 3.06
N ASP A 265 20.71 18.93 2.86
CA ASP A 265 21.20 20.25 3.24
C ASP A 265 21.39 20.38 4.75
N ALA A 266 20.46 19.85 5.55
CA ALA A 266 20.55 19.87 7.01
C ALA A 266 21.75 19.07 7.51
N LEU A 267 21.97 17.87 6.97
CA LEU A 267 23.09 17.01 7.34
C LEU A 267 24.42 17.59 6.87
N LEU A 268 24.47 18.24 5.70
CA LEU A 268 25.66 18.96 5.24
C LEU A 268 25.99 20.12 6.20
N GLN A 269 25.00 20.90 6.59
CA GLN A 269 25.19 21.97 7.58
C GLN A 269 25.68 21.42 8.92
N GLU A 270 25.15 20.29 9.38
CA GLU A 270 25.60 19.64 10.60
C GLU A 270 27.09 19.24 10.50
N LYS A 271 27.52 18.66 9.37
CA LYS A 271 28.94 18.33 9.13
C LYS A 271 29.83 19.58 9.13
N GLU A 272 29.35 20.70 8.59
CA GLU A 272 30.11 21.96 8.50
C GLU A 272 30.19 22.71 9.84
N THR A 273 29.09 22.74 10.60
CA THR A 273 28.93 23.64 11.75
C THR A 273 28.91 22.91 13.09
N GLY A 274 28.73 21.59 13.11
CA GLY A 274 28.56 20.77 14.30
C GLY A 274 27.15 20.84 14.92
N SER A 275 26.21 21.53 14.26
CA SER A 275 24.83 21.67 14.71
C SER A 275 23.86 21.63 13.53
N LEU A 276 22.69 21.04 13.74
CA LEU A 276 21.60 21.10 12.78
C LEU A 276 21.02 22.52 12.69
N PRO A 277 20.43 22.91 11.54
CA PRO A 277 19.71 24.18 11.39
C PRO A 277 18.55 24.32 12.38
N ASP A 278 18.32 25.54 12.85
CA ASP A 278 17.18 25.90 13.71
C ASP A 278 15.81 25.77 13.01
N THR A 279 15.80 25.57 11.69
CA THR A 279 14.59 25.54 10.86
C THR A 279 14.68 24.44 9.81
N VAL A 280 14.57 23.17 10.23
CA VAL A 280 14.34 22.08 9.28
C VAL A 280 13.22 21.17 9.77
N VAL A 281 12.10 21.25 9.05
CA VAL A 281 10.99 20.29 9.04
C VAL A 281 11.34 19.24 8.00
N THR A 282 11.62 18.01 8.43
CA THR A 282 11.51 16.81 7.58
C THR A 282 11.07 15.62 8.42
N VAL A 283 9.92 15.79 9.05
CA VAL A 283 8.79 14.90 8.83
C VAL A 283 7.63 15.87 8.77
N THR A 284 7.20 16.28 7.57
CA THR A 284 5.77 16.51 7.48
C THR A 284 5.20 15.09 7.62
N PRO A 285 4.48 14.72 8.71
CA PRO A 285 3.34 13.88 8.44
C PRO A 285 2.66 14.61 7.28
N SER A 286 2.58 13.96 6.11
CA SER A 286 1.66 14.42 5.06
C SER A 286 0.42 14.89 5.80
N PRO A 287 -0.03 16.16 5.62
CA PRO A 287 -1.07 16.76 6.45
C PRO A 287 -2.12 15.69 6.60
N THR A 288 -2.28 15.20 7.84
CA THR A 288 -3.07 14.00 7.99
C THR A 288 -4.43 14.34 7.39
N PRO A 289 -4.92 13.57 6.40
CA PRO A 289 -6.29 13.75 5.98
C PRO A 289 -7.12 13.79 7.25
N ASP A 290 -8.05 14.75 7.31
CA ASP A 290 -8.89 15.01 8.48
C ASP A 290 -9.26 13.69 9.15
N THR A 291 -8.59 13.33 10.26
CA THR A 291 -8.71 12.02 10.88
C THR A 291 -9.93 11.92 11.78
N ASP A 292 -10.91 12.78 11.54
CA ASP A 292 -12.29 12.54 11.92
C ASP A 292 -12.86 11.41 11.05
N PHE A 293 -12.18 10.25 11.08
CA PHE A 293 -12.76 8.98 10.70
C PHE A 293 -13.98 8.83 11.60
N GLU A 294 -15.17 9.00 11.03
CA GLU A 294 -16.41 8.83 11.78
C GLU A 294 -16.37 7.43 12.40
N PRO A 295 -16.39 7.29 13.73
CA PRO A 295 -16.27 6.00 14.37
C PRO A 295 -17.49 5.16 13.97
N GLU A 296 -17.24 4.13 13.18
CA GLU A 296 -18.22 3.11 12.87
C GLU A 296 -18.52 2.35 14.16
N THR A 297 -19.76 2.47 14.61
CA THR A 297 -20.12 2.07 15.98
C THR A 297 -19.91 0.57 16.29
N VAL A 298 -19.89 -0.29 15.27
CA VAL A 298 -19.73 -1.74 15.43
C VAL A 298 -18.26 -2.19 15.34
N THR A 299 -17.42 -1.43 14.63
CA THR A 299 -16.00 -1.73 14.39
C THR A 299 -15.06 -1.01 15.38
N ALA A 300 -15.62 -0.36 16.40
CA ALA A 300 -14.88 0.34 17.44
C ALA A 300 -14.97 -0.34 18.83
N ILE A 301 -13.87 -0.34 19.59
CA ILE A 301 -13.82 -0.72 21.02
C ILE A 301 -13.10 0.32 21.87
N GLY A 302 -13.57 0.51 23.09
CA GLY A 302 -13.02 1.48 24.05
C GLY A 302 -14.05 2.52 24.47
N ASP A 303 -13.59 3.54 25.19
CA ASP A 303 -14.44 4.68 25.55
C ASP A 303 -14.59 5.60 24.31
N PRO A 304 -15.81 5.89 23.83
CA PRO A 304 -16.02 6.81 22.70
C PRO A 304 -15.54 8.24 22.98
N ASN A 305 -15.27 8.60 24.24
CA ASN A 305 -14.70 9.89 24.64
C ASN A 305 -13.20 9.80 24.96
N ALA A 306 -12.54 8.70 24.61
CA ALA A 306 -11.13 8.53 24.84
C ALA A 306 -10.33 9.68 24.17
N PRO A 307 -9.30 10.23 24.85
CA PRO A 307 -8.50 11.32 24.30
C PRO A 307 -7.63 10.92 23.10
N VAL A 308 -7.42 9.61 22.90
CA VAL A 308 -6.64 9.04 21.79
C VAL A 308 -7.53 8.12 20.98
N VAL A 309 -7.51 8.26 19.66
CA VAL A 309 -8.15 7.38 18.69
C VAL A 309 -7.05 6.70 17.88
N ILE A 310 -7.12 5.37 17.81
CA ILE A 310 -6.31 4.55 16.91
C ILE A 310 -7.24 4.01 15.84
N VAL A 311 -6.94 4.31 14.57
CA VAL A 311 -7.61 3.68 13.43
C VAL A 311 -6.65 2.69 12.79
N GLU A 312 -7.03 1.42 12.73
CA GLU A 312 -6.31 0.35 12.04
C GLU A 312 -6.99 0.05 10.70
N PHE A 313 -6.28 0.23 9.59
CA PHE A 313 -6.62 -0.38 8.31
C PHE A 313 -5.99 -1.77 8.25
N SER A 314 -6.82 -2.81 8.17
CA SER A 314 -6.35 -4.19 8.31
C SER A 314 -6.94 -5.13 7.26
N ASP A 315 -6.29 -6.27 7.10
CA ASP A 315 -6.69 -7.34 6.21
C ASP A 315 -6.61 -8.66 7.00
N TYR A 316 -7.74 -9.37 7.11
CA TYR A 316 -7.81 -10.63 7.84
C TYR A 316 -6.87 -11.72 7.31
N GLN A 317 -6.53 -11.68 6.01
CA GLN A 317 -5.64 -12.64 5.36
C GLN A 317 -4.16 -12.26 5.54
N CYS A 318 -3.86 -10.99 5.85
CA CYS A 318 -2.49 -10.50 5.93
C CYS A 318 -1.70 -11.13 7.10
N PRO A 319 -0.48 -11.65 6.85
CA PRO A 319 0.38 -12.20 7.89
C PRO A 319 0.82 -11.18 8.94
N PHE A 320 0.98 -9.91 8.57
CA PHE A 320 1.34 -8.86 9.49
C PHE A 320 0.16 -8.41 10.37
N CYS A 321 -1.06 -8.35 9.83
CA CYS A 321 -2.26 -8.06 10.61
C CYS A 321 -2.46 -9.11 11.71
N LEU A 322 -2.29 -10.39 11.38
CA LEU A 322 -2.30 -11.46 12.38
C LEU A 322 -1.22 -11.27 13.44
N ARG A 323 -0.01 -10.86 13.05
CA ARG A 323 1.08 -10.61 14.00
C ARG A 323 0.71 -9.49 14.98
N HIS A 324 0.15 -8.39 14.48
CA HIS A 324 -0.34 -7.28 15.32
C HIS A 324 -1.42 -7.77 16.30
N TYR A 325 -2.42 -8.48 15.79
CA TYR A 325 -3.49 -9.09 16.57
C TYR A 325 -2.95 -9.98 17.70
N GLN A 326 -1.93 -10.80 17.43
CA GLN A 326 -1.37 -11.74 18.41
C GLN A 326 -0.43 -11.08 19.43
N GLN A 327 0.36 -10.07 19.02
CA GLN A 327 1.52 -9.60 19.79
C GLN A 327 1.34 -8.21 20.39
N THR A 328 0.69 -7.30 19.66
CA THR A 328 0.59 -5.88 20.04
C THR A 328 -0.79 -5.54 20.59
N MET A 329 -1.86 -6.00 19.93
CA MET A 329 -3.24 -5.71 20.31
C MET A 329 -3.60 -6.11 21.77
N PRO A 330 -3.17 -7.27 22.32
CA PRO A 330 -3.49 -7.61 23.70
C PRO A 330 -2.91 -6.65 24.74
N GLN A 331 -1.73 -6.08 24.44
CA GLN A 331 -1.07 -5.10 25.29
C GLN A 331 -1.73 -3.72 25.17
N LEU A 332 -2.04 -3.29 23.93
CA LEU A 332 -2.83 -2.08 23.67
C LEU A 332 -4.17 -2.13 24.40
N LYS A 333 -4.87 -3.27 24.29
CA LYS A 333 -6.16 -3.47 24.93
C LYS A 333 -6.07 -3.32 26.44
N LYS A 334 -5.14 -4.03 27.07
CA LYS A 334 -4.98 -4.04 28.52
C LYS A 334 -4.53 -2.68 29.08
N GLU A 335 -3.59 -2.00 28.43
CA GLU A 335 -2.98 -0.79 28.99
C GLU A 335 -3.73 0.50 28.65
N TYR A 336 -4.41 0.54 27.51
CA TYR A 336 -4.99 1.77 26.96
C TYR A 336 -6.48 1.69 26.65
N ILE A 337 -6.94 0.63 25.97
CA ILE A 337 -8.36 0.53 25.55
C ILE A 337 -9.25 0.28 26.76
N ASP A 338 -8.95 -0.75 27.56
CA ASP A 338 -9.74 -1.13 28.75
C ASP A 338 -9.64 -0.08 29.88
N THR A 339 -8.65 0.82 29.81
CA THR A 339 -8.49 1.93 30.77
C THR A 339 -9.19 3.21 30.34
N GLY A 340 -9.86 3.22 29.18
CA GLY A 340 -10.59 4.38 28.64
C GLY A 340 -9.68 5.46 28.05
N LYS A 341 -8.40 5.16 27.83
CA LYS A 341 -7.44 6.12 27.26
C LYS A 341 -7.44 6.12 25.73
N VAL A 342 -7.79 4.99 25.13
CA VAL A 342 -7.82 4.80 23.67
C VAL A 342 -9.19 4.30 23.22
N LEU A 343 -9.72 4.90 22.17
CA LEU A 343 -10.74 4.33 21.29
C LEU A 343 -10.00 3.67 20.12
N TYR A 344 -10.25 2.39 19.88
CA TYR A 344 -9.66 1.64 18.79
C TYR A 344 -10.72 1.36 17.74
N VAL A 345 -10.46 1.76 16.50
CA VAL A 345 -11.35 1.60 15.34
C VAL A 345 -10.65 0.70 14.35
N PHE A 346 -11.37 -0.30 13.84
CA PHE A 346 -10.92 -1.18 12.78
C PHE A 346 -11.59 -0.78 11.47
N LYS A 347 -10.83 -0.69 10.39
CA LYS A 347 -11.29 -0.43 9.02
C LYS A 347 -10.82 -1.53 8.10
N ASP A 348 -11.72 -1.99 7.24
CA ASP A 348 -11.45 -3.09 6.32
C ASP A 348 -10.58 -2.61 5.15
N PHE A 349 -9.48 -3.33 4.91
CA PHE A 349 -8.57 -3.05 3.80
C PHE A 349 -8.14 -4.35 3.09
N PRO A 350 -9.08 -5.14 2.53
CA PRO A 350 -8.73 -6.39 1.84
C PRO A 350 -7.87 -6.11 0.60
N LEU A 351 -6.63 -6.58 0.60
CA LEU A 351 -5.69 -6.38 -0.48
C LEU A 351 -6.09 -7.21 -1.71
N SER A 352 -5.92 -6.65 -2.91
CA SER A 352 -6.39 -7.28 -4.16
C SER A 352 -5.77 -8.64 -4.47
N PHE A 353 -4.59 -8.94 -3.90
CA PHE A 353 -3.91 -10.24 -4.02
C PHE A 353 -4.27 -11.23 -2.90
N HIS A 354 -5.12 -10.84 -1.95
CA HIS A 354 -5.67 -11.68 -0.89
C HIS A 354 -7.11 -12.09 -1.23
N GLU A 355 -7.25 -13.14 -2.05
CA GLU A 355 -8.55 -13.58 -2.60
C GLU A 355 -9.60 -13.95 -1.52
N GLN A 356 -9.18 -14.28 -0.30
CA GLN A 356 -10.08 -14.65 0.80
C GLN A 356 -10.35 -13.50 1.79
N ALA A 357 -9.67 -12.36 1.65
CA ALA A 357 -9.82 -11.22 2.57
C ALA A 357 -11.21 -10.57 2.50
N MET A 358 -11.75 -10.35 1.29
CA MET A 358 -13.08 -9.75 1.11
C MET A 358 -14.21 -10.61 1.72
N PRO A 359 -14.27 -11.94 1.51
CA PRO A 359 -15.20 -12.81 2.24
C PRO A 359 -15.04 -12.76 3.77
N ALA A 360 -13.81 -12.63 4.29
CA ALA A 360 -13.57 -12.53 5.73
C ALA A 360 -14.11 -11.21 6.30
N ALA A 361 -13.84 -10.07 5.65
CA ALA A 361 -14.38 -8.76 5.99
C ALA A 361 -15.92 -8.76 5.99
N MET A 362 -16.54 -9.28 4.93
CA MET A 362 -18.00 -9.43 4.85
C MET A 362 -18.59 -10.25 6.01
N ALA A 363 -17.86 -11.28 6.47
CA ALA A 363 -18.31 -12.10 7.60
C ALA A 363 -18.28 -11.32 8.92
N ALA A 364 -17.26 -10.48 9.14
CA ALA A 364 -17.16 -9.60 10.31
C ALA A 364 -18.32 -8.59 10.32
N GLU A 365 -18.57 -7.91 9.19
CA GLU A 365 -19.65 -6.93 9.07
C GLU A 365 -21.04 -7.54 9.28
N CYS A 366 -21.32 -8.69 8.64
CA CYS A 366 -22.59 -9.39 8.84
C CYS A 366 -22.78 -9.95 10.27
N ALA A 367 -21.69 -10.21 11.00
CA ALA A 367 -21.75 -10.51 12.42
C ALA A 367 -21.98 -9.24 13.26
N GLY A 368 -21.44 -8.11 12.83
CA GLY A 368 -21.67 -6.78 13.41
C GLY A 368 -23.13 -6.35 13.43
N GLU A 369 -23.92 -6.68 12.39
CA GLU A 369 -25.38 -6.46 12.40
C GLU A 369 -26.10 -7.13 13.58
N GLN A 370 -25.50 -8.18 14.11
CA GLN A 370 -26.04 -8.97 15.21
C GLN A 370 -25.31 -8.70 16.52
N GLY A 371 -24.46 -7.66 16.56
CA GLY A 371 -23.71 -7.23 17.74
C GLY A 371 -22.55 -8.15 18.10
N GLN A 372 -22.02 -8.93 17.16
CA GLN A 372 -20.90 -9.85 17.37
C GLN A 372 -19.72 -9.60 16.39
N TYR A 373 -19.46 -8.34 16.05
CA TYR A 373 -18.36 -7.96 15.16
C TYR A 373 -17.01 -8.46 15.72
N TRP A 374 -16.71 -8.12 16.97
CA TRP A 374 -15.42 -8.42 17.60
C TRP A 374 -15.21 -9.91 17.87
N GLU A 375 -16.27 -10.65 18.18
CA GLU A 375 -16.23 -12.10 18.29
C GLU A 375 -15.93 -12.77 16.94
N MET A 376 -16.46 -12.24 15.84
CA MET A 376 -16.11 -12.70 14.49
C MET A 376 -14.69 -12.27 14.11
N HIS A 377 -14.30 -11.02 14.35
CA HIS A 377 -12.94 -10.52 14.16
C HIS A 377 -11.91 -11.42 14.85
N ASP A 378 -12.12 -11.72 16.13
CA ASP A 378 -11.25 -12.61 16.91
C ASP A 378 -11.19 -14.01 16.30
N LYS A 379 -12.34 -14.53 15.86
CA LYS A 379 -12.43 -15.86 15.25
C LYS A 379 -11.71 -15.92 13.89
N LEU A 380 -11.82 -14.90 13.07
CA LEU A 380 -11.16 -14.80 11.78
C LEU A 380 -9.64 -14.83 11.92
N PHE A 381 -9.07 -14.05 12.83
CA PHE A 381 -7.63 -14.07 13.08
C PHE A 381 -7.16 -15.34 13.81
N SER A 382 -7.87 -15.77 14.85
CA SER A 382 -7.44 -16.94 15.64
C SER A 382 -7.55 -18.27 14.88
N GLU A 383 -8.46 -18.37 13.91
CA GLU A 383 -8.66 -19.56 13.09
C GLU A 383 -8.24 -19.38 11.63
N ARG A 384 -7.33 -18.42 11.38
CA ARG A 384 -6.87 -18.07 10.02
C ARG A 384 -6.43 -19.27 9.19
N ASP A 385 -5.72 -20.22 9.80
CA ASP A 385 -5.22 -21.43 9.14
C ASP A 385 -6.34 -22.33 8.57
N LYS A 386 -7.59 -22.19 9.02
CA LYS A 386 -8.72 -22.97 8.47
C LYS A 386 -9.19 -22.44 7.12
N TRP A 387 -9.05 -21.13 6.88
CA TRP A 387 -9.69 -20.45 5.75
C TRP A 387 -8.72 -19.72 4.81
N ASN A 388 -7.53 -19.33 5.27
CA ASN A 388 -6.50 -18.74 4.41
C ASN A 388 -6.15 -19.72 3.28
N GLU A 389 -6.12 -19.22 2.03
CA GLU A 389 -5.87 -20.02 0.81
C GLU A 389 -6.88 -21.17 0.60
N ASN A 390 -8.01 -21.15 1.30
CA ASN A 390 -9.04 -22.18 1.15
C ASN A 390 -10.11 -21.72 0.15
N PRO A 391 -10.32 -22.45 -0.97
CA PRO A 391 -11.33 -22.08 -1.96
C PRO A 391 -12.77 -22.19 -1.43
N ASP A 392 -13.00 -22.84 -0.28
CA ASP A 392 -14.31 -22.96 0.37
C ASP A 392 -14.56 -21.90 1.46
N VAL A 393 -13.84 -20.77 1.40
CA VAL A 393 -13.88 -19.69 2.40
C VAL A 393 -15.29 -19.28 2.78
N ASN A 394 -16.23 -19.14 1.82
CA ASN A 394 -17.60 -18.72 2.09
C ASN A 394 -18.36 -19.67 3.02
N ASN A 395 -18.18 -20.99 2.86
CA ASN A 395 -18.81 -21.96 3.76
C ASN A 395 -18.16 -21.94 5.14
N ILE A 396 -16.85 -21.68 5.21
CA ILE A 396 -16.14 -21.54 6.48
C ILE A 396 -16.62 -20.29 7.24
N MET A 397 -16.84 -19.16 6.55
CA MET A 397 -17.42 -17.96 7.16
C MET A 397 -18.81 -18.22 7.76
N LYS A 398 -19.66 -18.96 7.04
CA LYS A 398 -20.98 -19.40 7.55
C LYS A 398 -20.86 -20.37 8.71
N GLN A 399 -19.89 -21.27 8.70
CA GLN A 399 -19.60 -22.17 9.82
C GLN A 399 -19.16 -21.36 11.06
N PHE A 400 -18.30 -20.36 10.88
CA PHE A 400 -17.87 -19.49 11.97
C PHE A 400 -19.05 -18.73 12.58
N ALA A 401 -19.94 -18.19 11.74
CA ALA A 401 -21.17 -17.54 12.18
C ALA A 401 -22.07 -18.50 12.99
N GLN A 402 -22.20 -19.75 12.54
CA GLN A 402 -22.95 -20.78 13.25
C GLN A 402 -22.33 -21.11 14.61
N GLU A 403 -21.00 -21.22 14.68
CA GLU A 403 -20.26 -21.51 15.91
C GLU A 403 -20.36 -20.37 16.93
N LEU A 404 -20.46 -19.12 16.46
CA LEU A 404 -20.75 -17.93 17.28
C LEU A 404 -22.24 -17.81 17.68
N GLY A 405 -23.08 -18.75 17.24
CA GLY A 405 -24.50 -18.77 17.59
C GLY A 405 -25.33 -17.67 16.93
N LEU A 406 -24.88 -17.15 15.79
CA LEU A 406 -25.61 -16.13 15.02
C LEU A 406 -26.92 -16.69 14.45
N ASN A 407 -27.86 -15.79 14.18
CA ASN A 407 -29.04 -16.12 13.39
C ASN A 407 -28.61 -16.36 11.95
N MET A 408 -28.58 -17.64 11.54
CA MET A 408 -28.10 -18.03 10.22
C MET A 408 -28.97 -17.55 9.08
N ASP A 409 -30.28 -17.36 9.27
CA ASP A 409 -31.13 -16.81 8.22
C ASP A 409 -30.76 -15.35 7.94
N ALA A 410 -30.52 -14.56 8.99
CA ALA A 410 -30.08 -13.16 8.87
C ALA A 410 -28.64 -13.06 8.34
N PHE A 411 -27.72 -13.87 8.86
CA PHE A 411 -26.34 -13.89 8.42
C PHE A 411 -26.21 -14.27 6.95
N ASN A 412 -26.86 -15.36 6.52
CA ASN A 412 -26.81 -15.79 5.12
C ASN A 412 -27.43 -14.73 4.20
N ALA A 413 -28.52 -14.08 4.61
CA ALA A 413 -29.12 -13.02 3.83
C ALA A 413 -28.18 -11.82 3.63
N CYS A 414 -27.44 -11.43 4.67
CA CYS A 414 -26.44 -10.35 4.60
C CYS A 414 -25.23 -10.75 3.74
N PHE A 415 -24.66 -11.92 4.03
CA PHE A 415 -23.41 -12.40 3.44
C PHE A 415 -23.57 -12.74 1.95
N ASP A 416 -24.63 -13.48 1.60
CA ASP A 416 -24.85 -13.93 0.22
C ASP A 416 -25.29 -12.79 -0.71
N SER A 417 -25.79 -11.67 -0.17
CA SER A 417 -26.11 -10.48 -0.96
C SER A 417 -24.93 -9.53 -1.15
N GLY A 418 -23.80 -9.75 -0.46
CA GLY A 418 -22.69 -8.81 -0.45
C GLY A 418 -23.05 -7.46 0.17
N LYS A 419 -23.89 -7.45 1.21
CA LYS A 419 -24.54 -6.22 1.72
C LYS A 419 -23.55 -5.10 2.09
N TYR A 420 -22.37 -5.48 2.58
CA TYR A 420 -21.34 -4.56 3.05
C TYR A 420 -20.19 -4.31 2.06
N GLU A 421 -20.31 -4.77 0.81
CA GLU A 421 -19.23 -4.64 -0.17
C GLU A 421 -18.89 -3.17 -0.44
N ASP A 422 -19.91 -2.31 -0.58
CA ASP A 422 -19.72 -0.87 -0.80
C ASP A 422 -19.06 -0.17 0.41
N GLU A 423 -19.33 -0.64 1.63
CA GLU A 423 -18.77 -0.09 2.88
C GLU A 423 -17.30 -0.48 3.02
N ILE A 424 -16.99 -1.76 2.81
CA ILE A 424 -15.61 -2.28 2.78
C ILE A 424 -14.79 -1.55 1.69
N LEU A 425 -15.36 -1.33 0.51
CA LEU A 425 -14.69 -0.56 -0.54
C LEU A 425 -14.52 0.92 -0.16
N ALA A 426 -15.44 1.51 0.59
CA ALA A 426 -15.32 2.88 1.09
C ALA A 426 -14.15 2.99 2.08
N ASP A 427 -14.02 2.04 3.02
CA ASP A 427 -12.86 1.95 3.92
C ASP A 427 -11.55 1.84 3.16
N MET A 428 -11.49 0.96 2.16
CA MET A 428 -10.32 0.83 1.30
C MET A 428 -9.98 2.16 0.61
N HIS A 429 -10.97 2.83 0.03
CA HIS A 429 -10.77 4.11 -0.67
C HIS A 429 -10.34 5.21 0.28
N GLU A 430 -10.90 5.25 1.49
CA GLU A 430 -10.51 6.17 2.54
C GLU A 430 -9.07 5.94 2.98
N GLY A 431 -8.66 4.68 3.21
CA GLY A 431 -7.28 4.32 3.49
C GLY A 431 -6.34 4.73 2.36
N ILE A 432 -6.68 4.44 1.10
CA ILE A 432 -5.89 4.82 -0.08
C ILE A 432 -5.74 6.35 -0.16
N ALA A 433 -6.84 7.09 0.03
CA ALA A 433 -6.82 8.55 0.05
C ALA A 433 -5.97 9.10 1.22
N ALA A 434 -5.90 8.35 2.32
CA ALA A 434 -5.07 8.64 3.47
C ALA A 434 -3.59 8.19 3.34
N GLY A 435 -3.21 7.60 2.21
CA GLY A 435 -1.85 7.13 1.96
C GLY A 435 -1.54 5.72 2.49
N VAL A 436 -2.56 4.94 2.87
CA VAL A 436 -2.42 3.51 3.18
C VAL A 436 -2.08 2.75 1.90
N GLN A 437 -0.92 2.10 1.90
CA GLN A 437 -0.41 1.32 0.76
C GLN A 437 -0.20 -0.17 1.10
N GLY A 438 -0.52 -0.58 2.34
CA GLY A 438 -0.39 -1.95 2.82
C GLY A 438 -0.87 -2.10 4.26
N THR A 439 -1.06 -3.34 4.71
CA THR A 439 -1.68 -3.64 6.01
C THR A 439 -0.74 -4.40 6.97
N PRO A 440 -0.89 -4.23 8.29
CA PRO A 440 -1.77 -3.25 8.92
C PRO A 440 -1.19 -1.84 8.79
N ALA A 441 -2.04 -0.82 8.73
CA ALA A 441 -1.64 0.57 8.82
C ALA A 441 -2.45 1.25 9.92
N PHE A 442 -1.84 2.19 10.64
CA PHE A 442 -2.46 2.82 11.79
C PHE A 442 -2.36 4.32 11.72
N PHE A 443 -3.40 4.99 12.21
CA PHE A 443 -3.40 6.42 12.51
C PHE A 443 -3.71 6.61 13.99
N ILE A 444 -2.83 7.27 14.73
CA ILE A 444 -3.03 7.61 16.15
C ILE A 444 -3.19 9.12 16.30
N ASN A 445 -4.43 9.61 16.44
CA ASN A 445 -4.77 11.04 16.30
C ASN A 445 -4.05 11.69 15.10
N GLY A 446 -4.02 10.97 13.99
CA GLY A 446 -3.38 11.37 12.75
C GLY A 446 -1.86 11.18 12.62
N GLN A 447 -1.20 10.58 13.60
CA GLN A 447 0.17 10.07 13.43
C GLN A 447 0.16 8.71 12.75
N PHE A 448 0.78 8.59 11.57
CA PHE A 448 0.80 7.36 10.79
C PHE A 448 1.85 6.35 11.30
N ILE A 449 1.45 5.08 11.46
CA ILE A 449 2.35 3.94 11.73
C ILE A 449 2.05 2.84 10.71
N SER A 450 3.06 2.35 9.96
CA SER A 450 2.86 1.13 9.13
C SER A 450 3.29 -0.10 9.86
N GLY A 451 2.59 -1.15 9.49
CA GLY A 451 2.97 -2.52 9.72
C GLY A 451 2.75 -2.86 11.18
N ALA A 452 2.87 -4.14 11.47
CA ALA A 452 2.79 -4.63 12.84
C ALA A 452 4.08 -4.29 13.59
N GLN A 453 4.19 -3.02 14.02
CA GLN A 453 5.25 -2.49 14.87
C GLN A 453 5.16 -3.09 16.28
N PRO A 454 6.29 -3.13 17.03
CA PRO A 454 6.28 -3.50 18.44
C PRO A 454 5.38 -2.57 19.27
N PHE A 455 4.81 -3.10 20.36
CA PHE A 455 3.95 -2.36 21.28
C PHE A 455 4.57 -1.06 21.79
N GLU A 456 5.89 -1.05 21.97
CA GLU A 456 6.68 0.07 22.47
C GLU A 456 6.58 1.31 21.57
N VAL A 457 6.45 1.13 20.25
CA VAL A 457 6.24 2.21 19.29
C VAL A 457 4.87 2.86 19.52
N PHE A 458 3.81 2.05 19.61
CA PHE A 458 2.47 2.55 19.89
C PHE A 458 2.40 3.23 21.25
N LYS A 459 2.99 2.61 22.27
CA LYS A 459 3.07 3.15 23.63
C LYS A 459 3.72 4.53 23.66
N GLN A 460 4.83 4.71 22.95
CA GLN A 460 5.51 6.01 22.88
C GLN A 460 4.60 7.09 22.30
N VAL A 461 3.94 6.80 21.18
CA VAL A 461 3.04 7.76 20.50
C VAL A 461 1.82 8.08 21.37
N ILE A 462 1.18 7.06 21.94
CA ILE A 462 0.00 7.23 22.80
C ILE A 462 0.35 8.02 24.06
N ASP A 463 1.45 7.69 24.74
CA ASP A 463 1.87 8.38 25.96
C ASP A 463 2.23 9.86 25.68
N GLN A 464 2.84 10.14 24.53
CA GLN A 464 3.09 11.52 24.10
C GLN A 464 1.79 12.31 23.95
N ILE A 465 0.81 11.79 23.20
CA ILE A 465 -0.48 12.45 22.98
C ILE A 465 -1.24 12.65 24.30
N LEU A 466 -1.20 11.64 25.18
CA LEU A 466 -1.83 11.73 26.51
C LEU A 466 -1.16 12.77 27.41
N ALA A 467 0.13 13.02 27.24
CA ALA A 467 0.86 14.05 27.98
C ALA A 467 0.54 15.47 27.45
N GLU A 468 0.32 15.62 26.15
CA GLU A 468 -0.05 16.89 25.51
C GLU A 468 -1.48 17.34 25.84
N LYS A 469 -2.38 16.39 26.16
CA LYS A 469 -3.78 16.65 26.53
C LYS A 469 -4.01 16.88 28.03
N GLN A 470 -2.95 16.81 28.86
CA GLN A 470 -2.96 17.12 30.30
C GLN A 470 -2.50 18.54 30.55
#